data_AF-A0A523AQ99-F1
#
_entry.id   AF-A0A523AQ99-F1
#
_cell.length_a   1.000
_cell.length_b   1.000
_cell.length_c   1.000
_cell.angle_alpha   90.00
_cell.angle_beta   90.00
_cell.angle_gamma   90.00
#
_symmetry.space_group_name_H-M   'P 1'
#
loop_
_entity.id
_entity.type
_entity.pdbx_description
1 polymer ?
#
loop_
_entity_poly.entity_id
_entity_poly.type
_entity_poly.pdbx_seq_one_letter_code
_entity_poly.pdbx_strand_id
1 'polypeptide(L)'
;MSPPKEVALLGPEGTHTERALEALTDLLPRGAPRRYLFPVAEVFEYVSTHPEALGVVPVEDSVEGEVPFVLDLLRRYHGLRVLREIRMPVVHHLLARHGELGKIRVVASHHQALSHCRRYLRENLPHAELREMPSTAAAAALAASDPSVAA
;
A
#
# COMPACT_ATOMS: atom_id res chain seq x y z
N MET A 1 -27.03 -0.35 -9.84
CA MET A 1 -26.26 -1.38 -9.12
C MET A 1 -26.54 -1.22 -7.64
N SER A 2 -26.73 -2.32 -6.91
CA SER A 2 -26.73 -2.25 -5.44
C SER A 2 -25.35 -1.84 -4.94
N PRO A 3 -25.24 -1.09 -3.83
CA PRO A 3 -23.94 -0.68 -3.30
C PRO A 3 -23.13 -1.92 -2.89
N PRO A 4 -21.79 -1.89 -3.07
CA PRO A 4 -20.93 -2.97 -2.61
C PRO A 4 -21.02 -3.12 -1.09
N LYS A 5 -20.94 -4.37 -0.62
CA LYS A 5 -21.08 -4.72 0.80
C LYS A 5 -19.76 -4.85 1.53
N GLU A 6 -18.68 -5.08 0.79
CA GLU A 6 -17.32 -5.24 1.30
C GLU A 6 -16.30 -4.78 0.26
N VAL A 7 -15.04 -4.71 0.67
CA VAL A 7 -13.93 -4.30 -0.20
C VAL A 7 -12.71 -5.21 -0.05
N ALA A 8 -12.18 -5.66 -1.19
CA ALA A 8 -10.93 -6.36 -1.31
C ALA A 8 -9.83 -5.38 -1.78
N LEU A 9 -8.71 -5.35 -1.07
CA LEU A 9 -7.60 -4.41 -1.24
C LEU A 9 -6.28 -5.17 -1.35
N LEU A 10 -5.34 -4.62 -2.12
CA LEU A 10 -3.94 -5.05 -2.01
C LEU A 10 -3.42 -4.73 -0.60
N GLY A 11 -3.02 -5.76 0.13
CA GLY A 11 -2.57 -5.68 1.51
C GLY A 11 -1.09 -5.33 1.68
N PRO A 12 -0.65 -5.20 2.94
CA PRO A 12 -1.45 -5.33 4.18
C PRO A 12 -2.24 -4.04 4.52
N GLU A 13 -2.86 -3.99 5.69
CA GLU A 13 -3.42 -2.78 6.30
C GLU A 13 -2.34 -1.69 6.45
N GLY A 14 -2.70 -0.43 6.25
CA GLY A 14 -1.83 0.74 6.32
C GLY A 14 -1.12 1.11 5.01
N THR A 15 -1.43 0.44 3.90
CA THR A 15 -0.80 0.73 2.59
C THR A 15 -1.39 1.96 1.89
N HIS A 16 -0.72 2.43 0.83
CA HIS A 16 -1.26 3.47 -0.03
C HIS A 16 -2.56 3.03 -0.74
N THR A 17 -2.76 1.74 -0.97
CA THR A 17 -4.02 1.22 -1.53
C THR A 17 -5.20 1.44 -0.58
N GLU A 18 -4.98 1.28 0.72
CA GLU A 18 -5.99 1.61 1.73
C GLU A 18 -6.25 3.12 1.82
N ARG A 19 -5.21 3.95 1.82
CA ARG A 19 -5.38 5.41 1.78
C ARG A 19 -6.13 5.88 0.53
N ALA A 20 -5.91 5.23 -0.60
CA ALA A 20 -6.64 5.48 -1.83
C ALA A 20 -8.14 5.14 -1.65
N LEU A 21 -8.46 4.03 -1.01
CA LEU A 21 -9.84 3.69 -0.67
C LEU A 21 -10.51 4.75 0.22
N GLU A 22 -9.78 5.30 1.19
CA GLU A 22 -10.32 6.32 2.09
C GLU A 22 -10.68 7.63 1.38
N ALA A 23 -10.09 7.90 0.21
CA ALA A 23 -10.49 9.01 -0.66
C ALA A 23 -11.77 8.71 -1.47
N LEU A 24 -12.18 7.44 -1.58
CA LEU A 24 -13.34 6.97 -2.36
C LEU A 24 -14.60 6.75 -1.49
N THR A 25 -14.91 7.75 -0.66
CA THR A 25 -15.99 7.67 0.34
C THR A 25 -17.40 7.47 -0.22
N ASP A 26 -17.61 7.74 -1.51
CA ASP A 26 -18.89 7.60 -2.21
C ASP A 26 -19.15 6.18 -2.72
N LEU A 27 -18.13 5.32 -2.78
CA LEU A 27 -18.24 3.99 -3.37
C LEU A 27 -18.63 2.90 -2.36
N LEU A 28 -18.38 3.10 -1.07
CA LEU A 28 -18.62 2.09 -0.03
C LEU A 28 -19.43 2.67 1.14
N PRO A 29 -20.37 1.89 1.70
CA PRO A 29 -20.95 2.20 2.99
C PRO A 29 -19.86 2.41 4.05
N ARG A 30 -20.07 3.38 4.95
CA ARG A 30 -19.19 3.57 6.11
C ARG A 30 -19.13 2.28 6.93
N GLY A 31 -17.91 1.83 7.24
CA GLY A 31 -17.67 0.61 8.01
C GLY A 31 -17.81 -0.69 7.21
N ALA A 32 -17.85 -0.64 5.87
CA ALA A 32 -17.80 -1.85 5.06
C ALA A 32 -16.57 -2.70 5.41
N PRO A 33 -16.71 -4.03 5.58
CA PRO A 33 -15.60 -4.92 5.87
C PRO A 33 -14.48 -4.79 4.84
N ARG A 34 -13.24 -4.72 5.33
CA ARG A 34 -12.03 -4.65 4.51
C ARG A 34 -11.34 -6.02 4.51
N ARG A 35 -10.99 -6.50 3.33
CA ARG A 35 -10.21 -7.73 3.12
C ARG A 35 -8.89 -7.37 2.44
N TYR A 36 -7.78 -7.59 3.12
CA TYR A 36 -6.44 -7.38 2.57
C TYR A 36 -5.94 -8.68 1.94
N LEU A 37 -5.54 -8.61 0.68
CA LEU A 37 -5.11 -9.76 -0.12
C LEU A 37 -3.75 -9.47 -0.76
N PHE A 38 -2.97 -10.52 -1.00
CA PHE A 38 -1.67 -10.39 -1.67
C PHE A 38 -1.28 -11.73 -2.31
N PRO A 39 -0.89 -11.75 -3.60
CA PRO A 39 -0.61 -10.61 -4.48
C PRO A 39 -1.88 -10.00 -5.11
N VAL A 40 -1.72 -8.97 -5.95
CA VAL A 40 -2.84 -8.28 -6.67
C VAL A 40 -3.81 -9.25 -7.33
N ALA A 41 -3.32 -10.37 -7.88
CA ALA A 41 -4.16 -11.39 -8.52
C ALA A 41 -5.26 -11.95 -7.62
N GLU A 42 -5.02 -12.04 -6.30
CA GLU A 42 -6.03 -12.51 -5.34
C GLU A 42 -7.20 -11.53 -5.22
N VAL A 43 -6.96 -10.22 -5.36
CA VAL A 43 -8.03 -9.21 -5.38
C VAL A 43 -8.97 -9.46 -6.56
N PHE A 44 -8.41 -9.72 -7.74
CA PHE A 44 -9.18 -10.02 -8.95
C PHE A 44 -9.98 -11.31 -8.82
N GLU A 45 -9.35 -12.37 -8.30
CA GLU A 45 -10.03 -13.65 -8.06
C GLU A 45 -11.21 -13.48 -7.10
N TYR A 46 -11.00 -12.75 -6.00
CA TYR A 46 -12.03 -12.49 -5.01
C TYR A 46 -13.25 -11.77 -5.59
N VAL A 47 -13.04 -10.64 -6.27
CA VAL A 47 -14.16 -9.85 -6.83
C VAL A 47 -14.84 -10.54 -8.00
N SER A 48 -14.16 -11.46 -8.69
CA SER A 48 -14.77 -12.27 -9.75
C SER A 48 -15.78 -13.30 -9.22
N THR A 49 -15.63 -13.72 -7.96
CA THR A 49 -16.48 -14.72 -7.29
C THR A 49 -17.45 -14.11 -6.28
N HIS A 50 -17.27 -12.83 -5.92
CA HIS A 50 -18.10 -12.07 -4.98
C HIS A 50 -18.65 -10.81 -5.65
N PRO A 51 -19.78 -10.88 -6.39
CA PRO A 51 -20.32 -9.77 -7.17
C PRO A 51 -20.70 -8.52 -6.36
N GLU A 52 -20.88 -8.67 -5.05
CA GLU A 52 -21.14 -7.59 -4.10
C GLU A 52 -19.88 -6.93 -3.53
N ALA A 53 -18.68 -7.42 -3.88
CA ALA A 53 -17.42 -6.88 -3.41
C ALA A 53 -16.84 -5.84 -4.39
N LEU A 54 -16.21 -4.80 -3.84
CA LEU A 54 -15.39 -3.86 -4.60
C LEU A 54 -13.92 -4.27 -4.54
N GLY A 55 -13.19 -4.18 -5.66
CA GLY A 55 -11.75 -4.38 -5.71
C GLY A 55 -11.00 -3.06 -5.82
N VAL A 56 -9.95 -2.88 -5.03
CA VAL A 56 -9.05 -1.70 -5.11
C VAL A 56 -7.63 -2.19 -5.32
N VAL A 57 -7.05 -1.83 -6.46
CA VAL A 57 -5.70 -2.23 -6.87
C VAL A 57 -4.94 -1.01 -7.40
N PRO A 58 -3.62 -0.92 -7.18
CA PRO A 58 -2.81 0.08 -7.86
C PRO A 58 -2.66 -0.32 -9.34
N VAL A 59 -2.77 0.64 -10.25
CA VAL A 59 -2.65 0.41 -11.71
C VAL A 59 -1.35 0.97 -12.31
N GLU A 60 -0.82 2.04 -11.72
CA GLU A 60 0.37 2.77 -12.18
C GLU A 60 1.03 3.46 -10.99
N ASP A 61 2.37 3.51 -11.00
CA ASP A 61 3.20 4.35 -10.14
C ASP A 61 3.98 5.36 -11.01
N SER A 62 4.05 6.62 -10.57
CA SER A 62 4.68 7.68 -11.37
C SER A 62 6.21 7.55 -11.51
N VAL A 63 6.85 6.71 -10.70
CA VAL A 63 8.30 6.48 -10.73
C VAL A 63 8.64 5.22 -11.54
N GLU A 64 7.88 4.13 -11.34
CA GLU A 64 8.17 2.84 -11.97
C GLU A 64 7.28 2.50 -13.17
N GLY A 65 6.26 3.30 -13.44
CA GLY A 65 5.30 3.10 -14.52
C GLY A 65 4.16 2.17 -14.14
N GLU A 66 3.60 1.47 -15.12
CA GLU A 66 2.45 0.58 -14.92
C GLU A 66 2.76 -0.50 -13.88
N VAL A 67 1.81 -0.77 -12.99
CA VAL A 67 1.91 -1.93 -12.09
C VAL A 67 1.76 -3.17 -12.96
N PRO A 68 2.79 -4.04 -13.04
CA PRO A 68 2.78 -5.15 -13.97
C PRO A 68 1.55 -6.05 -13.76
N PHE A 69 1.05 -6.63 -14.86
CA PHE A 69 -0.02 -7.62 -14.89
C PHE A 69 -1.43 -7.14 -14.55
N VAL A 70 -1.64 -5.89 -14.08
CA VAL A 70 -2.99 -5.40 -13.75
C VAL A 70 -3.88 -5.32 -14.99
N LEU A 71 -3.35 -4.82 -16.10
CA LEU A 71 -4.06 -4.79 -17.38
C LEU A 71 -4.36 -6.21 -17.91
N ASP A 72 -3.45 -7.15 -17.71
CA ASP A 72 -3.65 -8.54 -18.10
C ASP A 72 -4.70 -9.24 -17.22
N LEU A 73 -4.72 -8.94 -15.92
CA LEU A 73 -5.74 -9.42 -14.99
C LEU A 73 -7.13 -8.86 -15.35
N LEU A 74 -7.23 -7.57 -15.70
CA LEU A 74 -8.48 -6.97 -16.20
C LEU A 74 -8.98 -7.66 -17.47
N ARG A 75 -8.07 -8.07 -18.37
CA ARG A 75 -8.41 -8.81 -19.60
C ARG A 75 -8.85 -10.26 -19.31
N ARG A 76 -8.19 -10.91 -18.33
CA ARG A 76 -8.44 -12.30 -17.96
C ARG A 76 -9.76 -12.48 -17.22
N TYR A 77 -10.09 -11.58 -16.29
CA TYR A 77 -11.31 -11.68 -15.48
C TYR A 77 -12.47 -10.95 -16.16
N HIS A 78 -13.18 -11.68 -17.02
CA HIS A 78 -14.35 -11.16 -17.73
C HIS A 78 -15.46 -10.73 -16.76
N GLY A 79 -16.18 -9.66 -17.09
CA GLY A 79 -17.31 -9.16 -16.31
C GLY A 79 -16.93 -8.15 -15.22
N LEU A 80 -15.63 -7.97 -14.93
CA LEU A 80 -15.17 -6.87 -14.10
C LEU A 80 -15.25 -5.55 -14.84
N ARG A 81 -15.58 -4.48 -14.11
CA ARG A 81 -15.67 -3.12 -14.63
C ARG A 81 -14.92 -2.16 -13.71
N VAL A 82 -14.14 -1.27 -14.31
CA VAL A 82 -13.52 -0.16 -13.58
C VAL A 82 -14.61 0.86 -13.26
N LEU A 83 -14.87 1.08 -11.98
CA LEU A 83 -15.89 2.03 -11.53
C LEU A 83 -15.32 3.45 -11.37
N ARG A 84 -14.06 3.55 -10.93
CA ARG A 84 -13.38 4.82 -10.69
C ARG A 84 -11.86 4.63 -10.72
N GLU A 85 -11.18 5.69 -11.12
CA GLU A 85 -9.73 5.87 -10.99
C GLU A 85 -9.48 7.08 -10.10
N ILE A 86 -8.44 7.02 -9.28
CA ILE A 86 -7.92 8.16 -8.53
C ILE A 86 -6.41 8.20 -8.63
N ARG A 87 -5.88 9.42 -8.61
CA ARG A 87 -4.44 9.68 -8.48
C ARG A 87 -4.19 10.28 -7.11
N MET A 88 -3.30 9.65 -6.34
CA MET A 88 -2.95 10.11 -5.01
C MET A 88 -1.44 10.39 -4.94
N PRO A 89 -1.02 11.58 -4.44
CA PRO A 89 0.38 11.85 -4.22
C PRO A 89 0.94 10.96 -3.11
N VAL A 90 2.06 10.28 -3.40
CA VAL A 90 2.80 9.51 -2.39
C VAL A 90 3.72 10.46 -1.63
N VAL A 91 3.51 10.54 -0.32
CA VAL A 91 4.37 11.27 0.62
C VAL A 91 4.93 10.26 1.62
N HIS A 92 6.24 10.12 1.63
CA HIS A 92 6.94 9.28 2.61
C HIS A 92 7.16 10.05 3.91
N HIS A 93 6.93 9.38 5.04
CA HIS A 93 7.17 9.87 6.38
C HIS A 93 8.15 8.92 7.06
N LEU A 94 9.16 9.45 7.76
CA LEU A 94 10.00 8.66 8.64
C LEU A 94 9.28 8.47 9.97
N LEU A 95 8.95 7.23 10.31
CA LEU A 95 8.23 6.86 11.52
C LEU A 95 9.17 6.16 12.51
N ALA A 96 9.13 6.56 13.77
CA ALA A 96 9.88 5.91 14.85
C ALA A 96 9.14 6.08 16.18
N ARG A 97 9.47 5.24 17.17
CA ARG A 97 8.91 5.31 18.54
C ARG A 97 9.33 6.57 19.31
N HIS A 98 10.33 7.29 18.82
CA HIS A 98 10.85 8.51 19.40
C HIS A 98 11.41 9.46 18.32
N GLY A 99 11.61 10.73 18.66
CA GLY A 99 12.19 11.73 17.76
C GLY A 99 13.72 11.77 17.71
N GLU A 100 14.42 10.94 18.48
CA GLU A 100 15.89 10.98 18.59
C GLU A 100 16.58 10.22 17.44
N LEU A 101 16.91 10.92 16.35
CA LEU A 101 17.51 10.30 15.15
C LEU A 101 18.79 9.49 15.44
N GLY A 102 19.65 9.94 16.36
CA GLY A 102 20.90 9.25 16.70
C GLY A 102 20.73 7.89 17.39
N LYS A 103 19.52 7.54 17.83
CA LYS A 103 19.20 6.22 18.40
C LYS A 103 18.71 5.22 17.34
N ILE A 104 18.36 5.69 16.14
CA ILE A 104 17.92 4.83 15.04
C ILE A 104 19.13 4.05 14.52
N ARG A 105 19.02 2.71 14.51
CA ARG A 105 20.05 1.80 14.02
C ARG A 105 19.69 1.20 12.67
N VAL A 106 18.39 1.05 12.39
CA VAL A 106 17.88 0.47 11.15
C VAL A 106 16.76 1.37 10.63
N VAL A 107 16.74 1.61 9.32
CA VAL A 107 15.60 2.15 8.59
C VAL A 107 15.06 1.03 7.72
N ALA A 108 13.88 0.53 8.06
CA ALA A 108 13.21 -0.54 7.33
C ALA A 108 12.15 0.03 6.40
N SER A 109 12.05 -0.40 5.15
CA SER A 109 10.92 -0.02 4.29
C SER A 109 10.85 -0.89 3.04
N HIS A 110 9.86 -0.65 2.19
CA HIS A 110 9.88 -1.23 0.84
C HIS A 110 11.06 -0.65 0.04
N HIS A 111 11.67 -1.46 -0.83
CA HIS A 111 12.86 -1.07 -1.60
C HIS A 111 12.67 0.25 -2.37
N GLN A 112 11.48 0.46 -2.96
CA GLN A 112 11.09 1.71 -3.61
C GLN A 112 11.18 2.92 -2.68
N ALA A 113 10.55 2.83 -1.49
CA ALA A 113 10.54 3.92 -0.52
C ALA A 113 11.96 4.26 -0.04
N LEU A 114 12.79 3.24 0.20
CA LEU A 114 14.20 3.44 0.54
C LEU A 114 14.97 4.14 -0.59
N SER A 115 14.71 3.77 -1.84
CA SER A 115 15.30 4.41 -3.02
C SER A 115 14.87 5.88 -3.16
N HIS A 116 13.58 6.17 -3.05
CA HIS A 116 13.02 7.52 -3.14
C HIS A 116 13.54 8.45 -2.03
N CYS A 117 13.76 7.90 -0.83
CA CYS A 117 14.24 8.65 0.32
C CYS A 117 15.78 8.65 0.49
N ARG A 118 16.53 8.03 -0.43
CA ARG A 118 17.98 7.77 -0.28
C ARG A 118 18.81 9.00 0.07
N ARG A 119 18.51 10.16 -0.54
CA ARG A 119 19.22 11.43 -0.26
C ARG A 119 19.03 11.84 1.21
N TYR A 120 17.79 11.91 1.66
CA TYR A 120 17.46 12.29 3.04
C TYR A 120 18.10 11.33 4.05
N LEU A 121 18.02 10.03 3.79
CA LEU A 121 18.60 9.00 4.66
C LEU A 121 20.12 9.12 4.77
N ARG A 122 20.82 9.39 3.67
CA ARG A 122 22.28 9.63 3.68
C ARG A 122 22.68 10.86 4.47
N GLU A 123 21.90 11.94 4.38
CA GLU A 123 22.21 13.21 5.05
C GLU A 123 21.92 13.17 6.55
N ASN A 124 20.82 12.50 6.96
CA ASN A 124 20.30 12.58 8.33
C ASN A 124 20.57 11.31 9.16
N LEU A 125 20.70 10.16 8.52
CA LEU A 125 20.89 8.84 9.15
C LEU A 125 22.02 8.04 8.48
N PRO A 126 23.23 8.61 8.26
CA PRO A 126 24.31 7.95 7.53
C PRO A 126 24.82 6.66 8.19
N HIS A 127 24.50 6.46 9.47
CA HIS A 127 24.93 5.33 10.29
C HIS A 127 23.89 4.21 10.37
N ALA A 128 22.66 4.44 9.90
CA ALA A 128 21.60 3.44 9.97
C ALA A 128 21.72 2.43 8.83
N GLU A 129 21.51 1.15 9.14
CA GLU A 129 21.35 0.09 8.14
C GLU A 129 20.01 0.27 7.42
N LEU A 130 20.00 0.10 6.08
CA LEU A 130 18.76 0.07 5.32
C LEU A 130 18.29 -1.38 5.19
N ARG A 131 17.05 -1.65 5.61
CA ARG A 131 16.46 -3.00 5.59
C ARG A 131 15.24 -3.04 4.68
N GLU A 132 15.31 -3.86 3.64
CA GLU A 132 14.17 -4.08 2.75
C GLU A 132 13.10 -4.93 3.43
N MET A 133 11.84 -4.53 3.26
CA MET A 133 10.65 -5.19 3.77
C MET A 133 9.62 -5.37 2.64
N PRO A 134 8.69 -6.34 2.76
CA PRO A 134 7.68 -6.60 1.72
C PRO A 134 6.72 -5.42 1.46
N SER A 135 6.54 -4.51 2.42
CA SER A 135 5.76 -3.28 2.25
C SER A 135 6.17 -2.20 3.26
N THR A 136 5.83 -0.94 2.97
CA THR A 136 6.01 0.18 3.91
C THR A 136 5.21 -0.02 5.20
N ALA A 137 4.00 -0.59 5.10
CA ALA A 137 3.17 -0.91 6.24
C ALA A 137 3.76 -2.02 7.13
N ALA A 138 4.34 -3.07 6.53
CA ALA A 138 5.04 -4.10 7.28
C ALA A 138 6.26 -3.54 8.03
N ALA A 139 6.97 -2.59 7.42
CA ALA A 139 8.06 -1.89 8.09
C ALA A 139 7.56 -1.01 9.26
N ALA A 140 6.45 -0.30 9.10
CA ALA A 140 5.85 0.49 10.17
C ALA A 140 5.45 -0.39 11.37
N ALA A 141 4.90 -1.58 11.12
CA ALA A 141 4.60 -2.56 12.16
C ALA A 141 5.87 -3.03 12.91
N LEU A 142 6.97 -3.26 12.19
CA LEU A 142 8.27 -3.59 12.80
C LEU A 142 8.78 -2.44 13.68
N ALA A 143 8.82 -1.21 13.16
CA ALA A 143 9.25 -0.03 13.89
C ALA A 143 8.38 0.27 15.13
N ALA A 144 7.10 -0.11 15.11
CA ALA A 144 6.23 -0.02 16.27
C ALA A 144 6.66 -0.96 17.42
N SER A 145 7.31 -2.08 17.10
CA SER A 145 7.74 -3.12 18.06
C SER A 145 9.18 -2.97 18.54
N ASP A 146 10.05 -2.27 17.79
CA ASP A 146 11.47 -2.08 18.11
C ASP A 146 11.86 -0.60 18.06
N PRO A 147 12.16 0.03 19.22
CA PRO A 147 12.54 1.44 19.29
C PRO A 147 13.82 1.81 18.52
N SER A 148 14.68 0.84 18.19
CA SER A 148 15.90 1.07 17.40
C SER A 148 15.66 1.09 15.88
N VAL A 149 14.45 0.73 15.45
CA VAL A 149 14.04 0.66 14.05
C VAL A 149 13.13 1.85 13.72
N ALA A 150 13.40 2.50 12.60
CA ALA A 150 12.50 3.45 11.96
C ALA A 150 11.95 2.86 10.65
N ALA A 151 10.82 3.39 10.18
CA ALA A 151 10.15 2.96 8.95
C ALA A 151 9.82 4.11 7.99
#